data_AF-A0A533V1X0-F1
#
_entry.id   AF-A0A533V1X0-F1
#
_cell.length_a   1.000
_cell.length_b   1.000
_cell.length_c   1.000
_cell.angle_alpha   90.00
_cell.angle_beta   90.00
_cell.angle_gamma   90.00
#
_symmetry.space_group_name_H-M   'P 1'
#
loop_
_entity.id
_entity.type
_entity.pdbx_description
1 polymer ?
#
loop_
_entity_poly.entity_id
_entity_poly.type
_entity_poly.pdbx_seq_one_letter_code
_entity_poly.pdbx_strand_id
1 'polypeptide(L)'
;MNMKNIKILNLTLPIISLCLIYVTMLIGVYISSSNKGISCHDWPLCPNSFAFPSEKFFYEHFHRLMAIIMAVFTGVSLIFFRKSSWKFNKMVVIIITSLIVAQIVVGIFTVSSKLNPIIVAIHLSTAVIIFSLVFVLLRVSYIEIKGKNV
;
A
#
# COMPACT_ATOMS: atom_id res chain seq x y z
N MET A 1 16.67 20.75 1.26
CA MET A 1 16.92 19.57 2.12
C MET A 1 18.26 18.95 1.75
N ASN A 2 19.13 18.64 2.72
CA ASN A 2 20.47 18.10 2.46
C ASN A 2 20.42 16.70 1.82
N MET A 3 21.37 16.37 0.95
CA MET A 3 21.48 15.08 0.24
C MET A 3 21.60 13.88 1.20
N LYS A 4 22.20 14.07 2.38
CA LYS A 4 22.22 13.04 3.45
C LYS A 4 20.80 12.68 3.92
N ASN A 5 19.92 13.67 4.09
CA ASN A 5 18.54 13.44 4.54
C ASN A 5 17.72 12.74 3.46
N ILE A 6 17.95 13.05 2.17
CA ILE A 6 17.28 12.38 1.05
C ILE A 6 17.66 10.89 1.01
N LYS A 7 18.95 10.56 1.18
CA LYS A 7 19.42 9.17 1.22
C LYS A 7 18.75 8.39 2.36
N ILE A 8 18.66 8.96 3.56
CA ILE A 8 18.00 8.33 4.71
C ILE A 8 16.52 8.10 4.42
N LEU A 9 15.80 9.09 3.90
CA LEU A 9 14.38 8.96 3.58
C LEU A 9 14.10 7.90 2.50
N ASN A 10 14.96 7.80 1.48
CA ASN A 10 14.88 6.75 0.45
C ASN A 10 15.12 5.33 0.99
N LEU A 11 15.63 5.19 2.22
CA LEU A 11 15.78 3.90 2.90
C LEU A 11 14.66 3.65 3.91
N THR A 12 14.29 4.66 4.71
CA THR A 12 13.30 4.50 5.79
C THR A 12 11.86 4.43 5.28
N LEU A 13 11.48 5.25 4.29
CA LEU A 13 10.11 5.27 3.78
C LEU A 13 9.68 3.95 3.10
N PRO A 14 10.50 3.30 2.27
CA PRO A 14 10.14 1.99 1.72
C PRO A 14 10.03 0.92 2.79
N ILE A 15 10.88 0.93 3.83
CA ILE A 15 10.79 -0.01 4.95
C ILE A 15 9.46 0.14 5.67
N ILE A 16 9.09 1.37 6.02
CA ILE A 16 7.79 1.67 6.65
C ILE A 16 6.65 1.20 5.73
N SER A 17 6.74 1.52 4.43
CA SER A 17 5.74 1.11 3.44
C SER A 17 5.59 -0.41 3.37
N LEU A 18 6.69 -1.17 3.33
CA LEU A 18 6.67 -2.64 3.32
C LEU A 18 6.00 -3.20 4.57
N CYS A 19 6.34 -2.69 5.76
CA CYS A 19 5.70 -3.10 7.01
C CYS A 19 4.19 -2.82 6.97
N LEU A 20 3.78 -1.62 6.55
CA LEU A 20 2.38 -1.23 6.47
C LEU A 20 1.62 -2.11 5.46
N ILE A 21 2.17 -2.32 4.25
CA ILE A 21 1.57 -3.17 3.21
C ILE A 21 1.39 -4.60 3.76
N TYR A 22 2.43 -5.16 4.39
CA TYR A 22 2.37 -6.52 4.94
C TYR A 22 1.28 -6.66 6.01
N VAL A 23 1.23 -5.75 6.99
CA VAL A 23 0.19 -5.74 8.01
C VAL A 23 -1.21 -5.55 7.39
N THR A 24 -1.34 -4.69 6.39
CA THR A 24 -2.61 -4.47 5.66
C THR A 24 -3.07 -5.75 4.96
N MET A 25 -2.16 -6.49 4.32
CA MET A 25 -2.47 -7.78 3.70
C MET A 25 -2.96 -8.80 4.73
N LEU A 26 -2.30 -8.92 5.89
CA LEU A 26 -2.73 -9.83 6.96
C LEU A 26 -4.14 -9.50 7.48
N ILE A 27 -4.43 -8.22 7.69
CA ILE A 27 -5.77 -7.77 8.09
C ILE A 27 -6.79 -8.10 7.00
N GLY A 28 -6.47 -7.86 5.73
CA GLY A 28 -7.35 -8.17 4.60
C GLY A 28 -7.67 -9.68 4.49
N VAL A 29 -6.66 -10.53 4.66
CA VAL A 29 -6.83 -11.99 4.71
C VAL A 29 -7.73 -12.39 5.88
N TYR A 30 -7.54 -11.82 7.06
CA TYR A 30 -8.41 -12.06 8.22
C TYR A 30 -9.87 -11.65 7.94
N ILE A 31 -10.10 -10.46 7.38
CA ILE A 31 -11.45 -9.95 7.11
C ILE A 31 -12.18 -10.83 6.10
N SER A 32 -11.50 -11.22 5.01
CA SER A 32 -12.07 -12.07 3.98
C SER A 32 -12.39 -13.48 4.49
N SER A 33 -11.47 -14.09 5.26
CA SER A 33 -11.67 -15.45 5.79
C SER A 33 -12.67 -15.53 6.95
N SER A 34 -12.85 -14.45 7.70
CA SER A 34 -13.87 -14.36 8.77
C SER A 34 -15.22 -13.84 8.29
N ASN A 35 -15.39 -13.60 6.98
CA ASN A 35 -16.61 -13.08 6.36
C ASN A 35 -17.08 -11.73 6.96
N LYS A 36 -16.13 -10.90 7.41
CA LYS A 36 -16.37 -9.59 8.04
C LYS A 36 -16.21 -8.41 7.05
N GLY A 37 -16.13 -8.68 5.75
CA GLY A 37 -15.81 -7.70 4.71
C GLY A 37 -17.00 -7.16 3.90
N ILE A 38 -18.21 -7.26 4.45
CA ILE A 38 -19.47 -6.91 3.74
C ILE A 38 -20.42 -6.05 4.59
N SER A 39 -19.98 -5.58 5.76
CA SER A 39 -20.80 -4.73 6.61
C SER A 39 -20.84 -3.29 6.10
N CYS A 40 -19.78 -2.80 5.45
CA CYS A 40 -19.64 -1.41 5.02
C CYS A 40 -19.76 -1.26 3.50
N HIS A 41 -20.96 -0.90 3.03
CA HIS A 41 -21.23 -0.67 1.60
C HIS A 41 -20.75 0.70 1.09
N ASP A 42 -20.64 1.70 1.97
CA ASP A 42 -20.19 3.04 1.60
C ASP A 42 -18.66 3.10 1.39
N TRP A 43 -18.20 4.02 0.56
CA TRP A 43 -16.78 4.26 0.28
C TRP A 43 -16.52 5.76 0.16
N PRO A 44 -15.40 6.30 0.69
CA PRO A 44 -14.28 5.60 1.36
C PRO A 44 -14.53 5.27 2.83
N LEU A 45 -15.47 5.99 3.45
CA LEU A 45 -15.78 5.90 4.87
C LEU A 45 -17.04 5.04 5.10
N CYS A 46 -17.10 4.40 6.26
CA CYS A 46 -18.27 3.66 6.70
C CYS A 46 -19.27 4.59 7.40
N PRO A 47 -20.54 4.20 7.56
CA PRO A 47 -21.52 5.00 8.30
C PRO A 47 -21.01 5.39 9.69
N ASN A 48 -21.19 6.67 10.06
CA ASN A 48 -20.77 7.25 11.35
C ASN A 48 -19.27 7.16 11.69
N SER A 49 -18.40 6.92 10.70
CA SER A 49 -16.99 6.61 10.95
C SER A 49 -16.06 7.80 11.24
N PHE A 50 -16.58 9.02 11.28
CA PHE A 50 -15.87 10.14 11.92
C PHE A 50 -15.90 10.04 13.46
N ALA A 51 -16.85 9.28 14.02
CA ALA A 51 -16.79 8.77 15.39
C ALA A 51 -16.11 7.38 15.41
N PHE A 52 -15.76 6.88 16.60
CA PHE A 52 -15.25 5.52 16.73
C PHE A 52 -16.25 4.53 16.11
N PRO A 53 -15.85 3.72 15.10
CA PRO A 53 -16.79 2.86 14.39
C PRO A 53 -17.34 1.79 15.35
N SER A 54 -18.62 1.47 15.20
CA SER A 54 -19.22 0.36 15.94
C SER A 54 -18.55 -0.97 15.58
N GLU A 55 -18.67 -1.97 16.45
CA GLU A 55 -18.09 -3.30 16.24
C GLU A 55 -18.44 -3.91 14.87
N LYS A 56 -19.64 -3.59 14.36
CA LYS A 56 -20.12 -4.02 13.03
C LYS A 56 -19.22 -3.57 11.88
N PHE A 57 -18.69 -2.35 11.93
CA PHE A 57 -17.88 -1.75 10.85
C PHE A 57 -16.39 -1.68 11.17
N PHE A 58 -16.00 -2.01 12.41
CA PHE A 58 -14.67 -1.81 12.94
C PHE A 58 -13.57 -2.38 12.03
N TYR A 59 -13.68 -3.65 11.63
CA TYR A 59 -12.62 -4.32 10.88
C TYR A 59 -12.44 -3.74 9.47
N GLU A 60 -13.53 -3.52 8.73
CA GLU A 60 -13.46 -2.92 7.39
C GLU A 60 -12.96 -1.49 7.44
N HIS A 61 -13.44 -0.69 8.40
CA HIS A 61 -12.98 0.68 8.59
C HIS A 61 -11.48 0.70 8.93
N PHE A 62 -11.03 -0.16 9.83
CA PHE A 62 -9.63 -0.26 10.23
C PHE A 62 -8.73 -0.69 9.06
N HIS A 63 -9.15 -1.66 8.25
CA HIS A 63 -8.43 -2.06 7.04
C HIS A 63 -8.33 -0.93 6.02
N ARG A 64 -9.41 -0.18 5.78
CA ARG A 64 -9.43 0.97 4.87
C ARG A 64 -8.52 2.10 5.36
N LEU A 65 -8.54 2.40 6.67
CA LEU A 65 -7.64 3.36 7.27
C LEU A 65 -6.18 2.96 7.07
N MET A 66 -5.85 1.69 7.32
CA MET A 66 -4.51 1.16 7.10
C MET A 66 -4.09 1.22 5.62
N ALA A 67 -5.02 0.94 4.69
CA ALA A 67 -4.80 1.06 3.25
C ALA A 67 -4.55 2.52 2.81
N ILE A 68 -5.18 3.51 3.45
CA ILE A 68 -4.89 4.93 3.20
C ILE A 68 -3.49 5.28 3.72
N ILE A 69 -3.15 4.86 4.95
CA ILE A 69 -1.85 5.13 5.56
C ILE A 69 -0.73 4.53 4.71
N MET A 70 -0.84 3.26 4.31
CA MET A 70 0.17 2.64 3.43
C MET A 70 0.27 3.36 2.08
N ALA A 71 -0.83 3.85 1.52
CA ALA A 71 -0.83 4.56 0.23
C ALA A 71 -0.11 5.90 0.33
N VAL A 72 -0.31 6.63 1.42
CA VAL A 72 0.40 7.89 1.70
C VAL A 72 1.90 7.64 1.85
N PHE A 73 2.32 6.69 2.70
CA PHE A 73 3.74 6.40 2.90
C PHE A 73 4.42 5.91 1.61
N THR A 74 3.74 5.05 0.85
CA THR A 74 4.26 4.57 -0.45
C THR A 74 4.34 5.72 -1.45
N GLY A 75 3.30 6.56 -1.54
CA GLY A 75 3.29 7.74 -2.43
C GLY A 75 4.42 8.72 -2.13
N VAL A 76 4.64 9.04 -0.85
CA VAL A 76 5.78 9.87 -0.42
C VAL A 76 7.11 9.21 -0.75
N SER A 77 7.25 7.90 -0.54
CA SER A 77 8.44 7.13 -0.95
C SER A 77 8.71 7.27 -2.45
N LEU A 78 7.67 7.19 -3.30
CA LEU A 78 7.80 7.33 -4.75
C LEU A 78 8.23 8.76 -5.14
N ILE A 79 7.73 9.80 -4.47
CA ILE A 79 8.14 11.20 -4.71
C ILE A 79 9.65 11.37 -4.50
N PHE A 80 10.21 10.79 -3.43
CA PHE A 80 11.65 10.84 -3.19
C PHE A 80 12.44 9.95 -4.16
N PHE A 81 11.89 8.78 -4.51
CA PHE A 81 12.51 7.87 -5.48
C PHE A 81 12.60 8.46 -6.90
N ARG A 82 11.75 9.42 -7.27
CA ARG A 82 11.91 10.17 -8.54
C ARG A 82 13.25 10.91 -8.66
N LYS A 83 13.95 11.14 -7.55
CA LYS A 83 15.30 11.75 -7.50
C LYS A 83 16.43 10.73 -7.55
N SER A 84 16.11 9.43 -7.60
CA SER A 84 17.08 8.35 -7.82
C SER A 84 17.82 8.54 -9.13
N SER A 85 19.10 8.17 -9.18
CA SER A 85 19.93 8.17 -10.39
C SER A 85 19.66 6.96 -11.29
N TRP A 86 18.85 6.00 -10.84
CA TRP A 86 18.51 4.82 -11.61
C TRP A 86 17.68 5.17 -12.85
N LYS A 87 18.11 4.69 -14.02
CA LYS A 87 17.52 5.05 -15.33
C LYS A 87 16.03 4.72 -15.48
N PHE A 88 15.51 3.77 -14.71
CA PHE A 88 14.11 3.34 -14.75
C PHE A 88 13.22 4.00 -13.68
N ASN A 89 13.72 5.01 -12.95
CA ASN A 89 13.02 5.65 -11.84
C ASN A 89 11.58 6.12 -12.20
N LYS A 90 11.40 6.83 -13.31
CA LYS A 90 10.10 7.34 -13.78
C LYS A 90 9.13 6.21 -14.11
N MET A 91 9.62 5.17 -14.80
CA MET A 91 8.81 4.03 -15.20
C MET A 91 8.28 3.28 -13.98
N VAL A 92 9.15 2.98 -13.01
CA VAL A 92 8.75 2.28 -11.78
C VAL A 92 7.77 3.10 -10.95
N VAL A 93 7.96 4.42 -10.87
CA VAL A 93 7.01 5.32 -10.19
C VAL A 93 5.63 5.24 -10.85
N ILE A 94 5.56 5.33 -12.17
CA ILE A 94 4.29 5.22 -12.90
C ILE A 94 3.63 3.87 -12.64
N ILE A 95 4.37 2.76 -12.77
CA ILE A 95 3.84 1.40 -12.58
C ILE A 95 3.26 1.22 -11.18
N ILE A 96 4.02 1.58 -10.13
CA ILE A 96 3.55 1.40 -8.74
C ILE A 96 2.35 2.30 -8.46
N THR A 97 2.35 3.55 -8.91
CA THR A 97 1.20 4.44 -8.75
C THR A 97 -0.05 3.89 -9.45
N SER A 98 0.07 3.40 -10.69
CA SER A 98 -1.03 2.76 -11.41
C SER A 98 -1.55 1.51 -10.69
N LEU A 99 -0.67 0.69 -10.13
CA LEU A 99 -1.07 -0.49 -9.36
C LEU A 99 -1.78 -0.13 -8.06
N ILE A 100 -1.38 0.94 -7.36
CA ILE A 100 -2.10 1.40 -6.16
C ILE A 100 -3.53 1.85 -6.53
N VAL A 101 -3.71 2.56 -7.64
CA VAL A 101 -5.04 2.93 -8.13
C VAL A 101 -5.86 1.68 -8.46
N ALA A 102 -5.26 0.71 -9.17
CA ALA A 102 -5.91 -0.56 -9.46
C ALA A 102 -6.27 -1.33 -8.17
N GLN A 103 -5.42 -1.32 -7.14
CA GLN A 103 -5.67 -1.96 -5.85
C GLN A 103 -6.93 -1.41 -5.18
N ILE A 104 -7.12 -0.09 -5.21
CA ILE A 104 -8.32 0.57 -4.67
C ILE A 104 -9.56 0.11 -5.44
N VAL A 105 -9.51 0.10 -6.77
CA VAL A 105 -10.63 -0.32 -7.62
C VAL A 105 -10.99 -1.78 -7.37
N VAL A 106 -10.01 -2.69 -7.35
CA VAL A 106 -10.24 -4.11 -7.05
C VAL A 106 -10.78 -4.27 -5.62
N GLY A 107 -10.32 -3.46 -4.66
CA GLY A 107 -10.82 -3.47 -3.28
C GLY A 107 -12.27 -2.97 -3.14
N ILE A 108 -12.74 -2.10 -4.03
CA ILE A 108 -14.18 -1.75 -4.11
C ILE A 108 -14.96 -2.96 -4.64
N PHE A 109 -14.43 -3.64 -5.66
CA PHE A 109 -15.07 -4.82 -6.23
C PHE A 109 -15.14 -6.02 -5.27
N THR A 110 -14.19 -6.19 -4.35
CA THR A 110 -14.28 -7.27 -3.35
C THR A 110 -15.51 -7.11 -2.46
N VAL A 111 -15.86 -5.87 -2.08
CA VAL A 111 -17.05 -5.57 -1.27
C VAL A 111 -18.33 -5.74 -2.10
N SER A 112 -18.39 -5.14 -3.30
CA SER A 112 -19.60 -5.18 -4.13
C SER A 112 -19.91 -6.59 -4.66
N SER A 113 -18.90 -7.45 -4.78
CA SER A 113 -19.05 -8.86 -5.16
C SER A 113 -19.29 -9.80 -3.99
N LYS A 114 -19.53 -9.28 -2.78
CA LYS A 114 -19.75 -10.06 -1.55
C LYS A 114 -18.63 -11.07 -1.28
N LEU A 115 -17.38 -10.61 -1.39
CA LEU A 115 -16.17 -11.42 -1.18
C LEU A 115 -16.05 -12.60 -2.15
N ASN A 116 -16.37 -12.40 -3.43
CA ASN A 116 -16.11 -13.42 -4.44
C ASN A 116 -14.62 -13.86 -4.37
N PRO A 117 -14.33 -15.16 -4.20
CA PRO A 117 -12.98 -15.63 -3.90
C PRO A 117 -11.97 -15.33 -5.02
N ILE A 118 -12.42 -15.27 -6.28
CA ILE A 118 -11.56 -14.91 -7.41
C ILE A 118 -11.15 -13.44 -7.32
N ILE A 119 -12.08 -12.54 -7.01
CA ILE A 119 -11.81 -11.11 -6.89
C ILE A 119 -10.93 -10.83 -5.66
N VAL A 120 -11.18 -11.52 -4.54
CA VAL A 120 -10.32 -11.45 -3.35
C VAL A 120 -8.89 -11.94 -3.66
N ALA A 121 -8.75 -13.03 -4.39
CA ALA A 121 -7.44 -13.54 -4.80
C ALA A 121 -6.71 -12.56 -5.75
N ILE A 122 -7.42 -11.95 -6.70
CA ILE A 122 -6.86 -10.90 -7.56
C ILE A 122 -6.39 -9.71 -6.71
N HIS A 123 -7.21 -9.25 -5.76
CA HIS A 123 -6.86 -8.16 -4.85
C HIS A 123 -5.59 -8.45 -4.03
N LEU A 124 -5.47 -9.65 -3.47
CA LEU A 124 -4.28 -10.05 -2.73
C LEU A 124 -3.06 -10.16 -3.66
N SER A 125 -3.24 -10.72 -4.86
CA SER A 125 -2.16 -10.88 -5.84
C SER A 125 -1.59 -9.53 -6.27
N THR A 126 -2.44 -8.53 -6.53
CA THR A 126 -1.99 -7.18 -6.87
C THR A 126 -1.30 -6.50 -5.69
N ALA A 127 -1.71 -6.74 -4.44
CA ALA A 127 -1.00 -6.27 -3.25
C ALA A 127 0.42 -6.87 -3.14
N VAL A 128 0.56 -8.18 -3.41
CA VAL A 128 1.86 -8.86 -3.42
C VAL A 128 2.79 -8.30 -4.50
N ILE A 129 2.27 -7.96 -5.69
CA ILE A 129 3.05 -7.31 -6.74
C ILE A 129 3.54 -5.93 -6.27
N ILE A 130 2.66 -5.11 -5.66
CA ILE A 130 3.05 -3.81 -5.10
C ILE A 130 4.13 -3.97 -4.03
N PHE A 131 3.95 -4.90 -3.09
CA PHE A 131 4.93 -5.21 -2.05
C PHE A 131 6.31 -5.56 -2.66
N SER A 132 6.32 -6.43 -3.68
CA SER A 132 7.54 -6.87 -4.36
C SER A 132 8.24 -5.69 -5.06
N LEU A 133 7.49 -4.81 -5.71
CA LEU A 133 8.05 -3.63 -6.38
C LEU A 133 8.58 -2.58 -5.39
N VAL A 134 7.93 -2.39 -4.24
CA VAL A 134 8.45 -1.54 -3.16
C VAL A 134 9.74 -2.13 -2.56
N PHE A 135 9.85 -3.46 -2.49
CA PHE A 135 11.09 -4.12 -2.07
C PHE A 135 12.23 -3.88 -3.09
N VAL A 136 11.93 -3.91 -4.38
CA VAL A 136 12.91 -3.53 -5.43
C VAL A 136 13.34 -2.07 -5.27
N LEU A 137 12.41 -1.16 -4.98
CA LEU A 137 12.71 0.24 -4.71
C LEU A 137 13.69 0.39 -3.53
N LEU A 138 13.43 -0.30 -2.41
CA LEU A 138 14.34 -0.34 -1.26
C LEU A 138 15.74 -0.83 -1.65
N ARG A 139 15.82 -1.92 -2.42
CA ARG A 139 17.10 -2.50 -2.88
C ARG A 139 17.88 -1.52 -3.76
N VAL A 140 17.22 -0.86 -4.71
CA VAL A 140 17.85 0.15 -5.57
C VAL A 140 18.37 1.32 -4.73
N SER A 141 17.55 1.87 -3.83
CA SER A 141 17.96 2.94 -2.92
C SER A 141 19.18 2.56 -2.09
N TYR A 142 19.23 1.33 -1.57
CA TYR A 142 20.38 0.81 -0.82
C TYR A 142 21.66 0.75 -1.67
N ILE A 143 21.58 0.22 -2.90
CA ILE A 143 22.72 0.13 -3.81
C ILE A 143 23.24 1.52 -4.18
N GLU A 144 22.37 2.48 -4.46
CA GLU A 144 22.78 3.86 -4.79
C GLU A 144 23.50 4.57 -3.64
N ILE A 145 23.13 4.27 -2.39
CA ILE A 145 23.83 4.80 -1.22
C ILE A 145 25.22 4.19 -1.10
N LYS A 146 25.33 2.86 -1.25
CA LYS A 146 26.59 2.13 -1.11
C LYS A 146 27.57 2.43 -2.24
N GLY A 147 27.11 2.47 -3.48
CA GLY A 147 27.93 2.74 -4.67
C GLY A 147 28.43 4.18 -4.79
N LYS A 148 27.89 5.12 -4.00
CA LYS A 148 28.40 6.51 -3.88
C LYS A 148 29.40 6.70 -2.73
N ASN A 149 29.71 5.63 -1.98
CA ASN A 149 30.63 5.64 -0.85
C ASN A 149 31.93 4.86 -1.15
N VAL A 150 32.15 4.49 -2.42
CA VAL A 150 33.41 4.00 -3.00
C VAL A 150 33.86 5.05 -4.00
#